data_AF-A0A269YDE7-F1
#
_entry.id   AF-A0A269YDE7-F1
#
_cell.length_a   1.000
_cell.length_b   1.000
_cell.length_c   1.000
_cell.angle_alpha   90.00
_cell.angle_beta   90.00
_cell.angle_gamma   90.00
#
_symmetry.space_group_name_H-M   'P 1'
#
loop_
_entity.id
_entity.type
_entity.pdbx_description
1 polymer ?
#
loop_
_entity_poly.entity_id
_entity_poly.type
_entity_poly.pdbx_seq_one_letter_code
_entity_poly.pdbx_strand_id
1 'polypeptide(L)'
;MKGKLVRALVGVVIFLFLVCLFFTVSAKNAVRANLLAHGVSPISAFSCNPKFSPKTSKSLQIPVYDVPNKFAYKDSSTGVHTSTFAIRTYLGIFHVAVTADQYFG
;
A
#
# COMPACT_ATOMS: atom_id res chain seq x y z
N MET A 1 -23.97 25.01 20.33
CA MET A 1 -22.55 24.73 19.98
C MET A 1 -22.26 23.25 19.72
N LYS A 2 -22.80 22.30 20.52
CA LYS A 2 -22.58 20.85 20.36
C LYS A 2 -22.92 20.30 18.95
N GLY A 3 -24.03 20.71 18.35
CA GLY A 3 -24.43 20.23 17.02
C GLY A 3 -23.50 20.65 15.86
N LYS A 4 -22.85 21.82 15.95
CA LYS A 4 -21.87 22.27 14.94
C LYS A 4 -20.55 21.48 15.05
N LEU A 5 -20.13 21.18 16.28
CA LEU A 5 -18.94 20.37 16.56
C LEU A 5 -19.12 18.91 16.09
N VAL A 6 -20.28 18.31 16.37
CA VAL A 6 -20.59 16.94 15.90
C VAL A 6 -20.61 16.87 14.38
N ARG A 7 -21.21 17.84 13.68
CA ARG A 7 -21.18 17.89 12.21
C ARG A 7 -19.76 18.02 11.66
N ALA A 8 -18.91 18.85 12.28
CA ALA A 8 -17.52 18.98 11.89
C ALA A 8 -16.75 17.65 12.08
N LEU A 9 -16.92 16.98 13.22
CA LEU A 9 -16.34 15.66 13.50
C LEU A 9 -16.78 14.61 12.49
N VAL A 10 -18.08 14.53 12.18
CA VAL A 10 -18.61 13.62 11.15
C VAL A 10 -17.98 13.92 9.79
N GLY A 11 -17.84 15.20 9.43
CA GLY A 11 -17.15 15.59 8.20
C GLY A 11 -15.70 15.12 8.13
N VAL A 12 -14.95 15.27 9.23
CA VAL A 12 -13.56 14.79 9.32
C VAL A 12 -13.49 13.27 9.19
N VAL A 13 -14.37 12.53 9.87
CA VAL A 13 -14.41 11.06 9.80
C VAL A 13 -14.71 10.58 8.37
N ILE A 14 -15.70 11.19 7.70
CA ILE A 14 -16.04 10.87 6.31
C ILE A 14 -14.85 11.17 5.39
N PHE A 15 -14.20 12.32 5.56
CA PHE A 15 -13.03 12.69 4.77
C PHE A 15 -11.89 11.68 4.93
N LEU A 16 -11.56 11.30 6.17
CA LEU A 16 -10.53 10.29 6.44
C LEU A 16 -10.88 8.95 5.82
N PHE A 17 -12.15 8.53 5.92
CA PHE A 17 -12.63 7.31 5.28
C PHE A 17 -12.45 7.33 3.76
N LEU A 18 -12.83 8.43 3.10
CA LEU A 18 -12.63 8.60 1.65
C LEU A 18 -11.14 8.56 1.25
N VAL A 19 -10.27 9.16 2.06
CA VAL A 19 -8.81 9.09 1.84
C VAL A 19 -8.32 7.64 1.92
N CYS A 20 -8.74 6.88 2.94
CA CYS A 20 -8.39 5.46 3.07
C CYS A 20 -8.91 4.62 1.88
N LEU A 21 -10.13 4.90 1.40
CA LEU A 21 -10.67 4.26 0.20
C LEU A 21 -9.81 4.57 -1.03
N PHE A 22 -9.40 5.82 -1.23
CA PHE A 22 -8.55 6.20 -2.36
C PHE A 22 -7.21 5.45 -2.41
N PHE A 23 -6.63 5.17 -1.23
CA PHE A 23 -5.39 4.39 -1.15
C PHE A 23 -5.58 2.91 -1.47
N THR A 24 -6.76 2.35 -1.19
CA THR A 24 -7.04 0.92 -1.36
C THR A 24 -7.61 0.59 -2.74
N VAL A 25 -8.24 1.53 -3.46
CA VAL A 25 -8.85 1.27 -4.78
C VAL A 25 -7.82 0.96 -5.89
N SER A 26 -6.57 1.36 -5.74
CA SER A 26 -5.52 1.05 -6.72
C SER A 26 -4.41 0.22 -6.09
N ALA A 27 -4.05 -0.91 -6.71
CA ALA A 27 -2.90 -1.71 -6.32
C ALA A 27 -1.61 -0.88 -6.17
N LYS A 28 -1.39 0.12 -7.02
CA LYS A 28 -0.24 1.03 -6.91
C LYS A 28 -0.31 1.89 -5.66
N ASN A 29 -1.48 2.43 -5.35
CA ASN A 29 -1.66 3.25 -4.16
C ASN A 29 -1.54 2.40 -2.88
N ALA A 30 -1.99 1.14 -2.91
CA ALA A 30 -1.80 0.20 -1.82
C ALA A 30 -0.30 -0.06 -1.55
N VAL A 31 0.52 -0.22 -2.60
CA VAL A 31 1.98 -0.33 -2.45
C VAL A 31 2.56 0.95 -1.85
N ARG A 32 2.17 2.14 -2.32
CA ARG A 32 2.64 3.42 -1.77
C ARG A 32 2.26 3.60 -0.30
N ALA A 33 1.03 3.22 0.06
CA ALA A 33 0.58 3.22 1.45
C ALA A 33 1.43 2.28 2.31
N ASN A 34 1.79 1.10 1.79
CA ASN A 34 2.69 0.19 2.49
C ASN A 34 4.10 0.78 2.67
N LEU A 35 4.65 1.43 1.64
CA LEU A 35 5.94 2.15 1.77
C LEU A 35 5.89 3.19 2.90
N LEU A 36 4.82 3.99 2.96
CA LEU A 36 4.61 4.98 4.01
C LEU A 36 4.53 4.33 5.40
N ALA A 37 3.78 3.23 5.52
CA ALA A 37 3.60 2.51 6.78
C ALA A 37 4.93 1.96 7.32
N HIS A 38 5.87 1.61 6.44
CA HIS A 38 7.21 1.14 6.78
C HIS A 38 8.26 2.26 6.85
N GLY A 39 7.84 3.53 6.92
CA GLY A 39 8.72 4.65 7.22
C GLY A 39 9.46 5.25 6.02
N VAL A 40 9.13 4.85 4.79
CA VAL A 40 9.64 5.52 3.58
C VAL A 40 9.10 6.94 3.54
N SER A 41 9.97 7.92 3.24
CA SER A 41 9.58 9.33 3.21
C SER A 41 8.36 9.55 2.28
N PRO A 42 7.43 10.46 2.62
CA PRO A 42 6.24 10.67 1.79
C PRO A 42 6.57 11.03 0.34
N ILE A 43 7.58 11.87 0.13
CA ILE A 43 8.04 12.27 -1.21
C ILE A 43 8.51 11.04 -2.00
N SER A 44 9.30 10.16 -1.38
CA SER A 44 9.78 8.93 -2.00
C SER A 44 8.63 7.95 -2.29
N ALA A 45 7.70 7.78 -1.36
CA ALA A 45 6.57 6.87 -1.52
C ALA A 45 5.63 7.33 -2.66
N PHE A 46 5.27 8.60 -2.74
CA PHE A 46 4.41 9.11 -3.81
C PHE A 46 5.10 9.18 -5.17
N SER A 47 6.41 9.46 -5.21
CA SER A 47 7.21 9.42 -6.45
C SER A 47 7.51 8.00 -6.94
N CYS A 48 7.33 6.99 -6.09
CA CYS A 48 7.38 5.60 -6.50
C CYS A 48 6.25 5.29 -7.49
N ASN A 49 6.60 4.63 -8.60
CA ASN A 49 5.65 4.09 -9.57
C ASN A 49 5.79 2.57 -9.60
N PRO A 50 5.04 1.85 -8.74
CA PRO A 50 5.06 0.40 -8.70
C PRO A 50 4.69 -0.19 -10.07
N LYS A 51 5.43 -1.21 -10.50
CA LYS A 51 5.22 -1.87 -11.79
C LYS A 51 4.73 -3.29 -11.57
N PHE A 52 3.72 -3.70 -12.33
CA PHE A 52 3.23 -5.08 -12.29
C PHE A 52 4.32 -6.04 -12.81
N SER A 53 4.55 -7.12 -12.08
CA SER A 53 5.58 -8.12 -12.36
C SER A 53 4.94 -9.40 -12.91
N PRO A 54 4.79 -9.55 -14.24
CA PRO A 54 3.97 -10.62 -14.82
C PRO A 54 4.54 -12.02 -14.57
N LYS A 55 5.88 -12.17 -14.60
CA LYS A 55 6.54 -13.47 -14.37
C LYS A 55 6.34 -13.94 -12.93
N THR A 56 6.65 -13.07 -11.98
CA THR A 56 6.49 -13.34 -10.54
C THR A 56 5.03 -13.56 -10.17
N SER A 57 4.13 -12.74 -10.72
CA SER A 57 2.69 -12.89 -10.48
C SER A 57 2.15 -14.22 -10.98
N LYS A 58 2.62 -14.67 -12.16
CA LYS A 58 2.25 -15.98 -12.71
C LYS A 58 2.78 -17.13 -11.86
N SER A 59 4.02 -17.01 -11.38
CA SER A 59 4.65 -18.03 -10.54
C SER A 59 3.97 -18.18 -9.18
N LEU A 60 3.63 -17.06 -8.53
CA LEU A 60 2.99 -17.05 -7.21
C LEU A 60 1.46 -17.12 -7.29
N GLN A 61 0.87 -17.09 -8.49
CA GLN A 61 -0.58 -17.02 -8.73
C GLN A 61 -1.27 -15.87 -7.99
N ILE A 62 -0.53 -14.81 -7.67
CA ILE A 62 -1.00 -13.61 -6.94
C ILE A 62 -0.48 -12.38 -7.69
N PRO A 63 -1.23 -11.27 -7.80
CA PRO A 63 -0.70 -10.07 -8.42
C PRO A 63 0.46 -9.50 -7.61
N VAL A 64 1.61 -9.32 -8.26
CA VAL A 64 2.84 -8.82 -7.65
C VAL A 64 3.30 -7.55 -8.35
N TYR A 65 3.73 -6.59 -7.56
CA TYR A 65 4.28 -5.32 -8.01
C TYR A 65 5.70 -5.13 -7.49
N ASP A 66 6.58 -4.67 -8.37
CA ASP A 66 7.95 -4.32 -8.04
C ASP A 66 8.08 -2.80 -7.87
N VAL A 67 8.89 -2.39 -6.92
CA VAL A 67 9.35 -1.00 -6.77
C VAL A 67 10.83 -0.90 -7.11
N PRO A 68 11.28 0.22 -7.71
CA PRO A 68 12.70 0.47 -7.88
C PRO A 68 13.47 0.40 -6.55
N ASN A 69 14.67 -0.20 -6.54
CA ASN A 69 15.49 -0.39 -5.33
C ASN A 69 15.75 0.92 -4.54
N LYS A 70 15.78 2.08 -5.19
CA LYS A 70 15.91 3.38 -4.51
C LYS A 70 14.75 3.71 -3.55
N PHE A 71 13.62 3.01 -3.69
CA PHE A 71 12.43 3.13 -2.85
C PHE A 71 12.18 1.89 -1.99
N ALA A 72 12.99 0.83 -2.17
CA ALA A 72 12.93 -0.35 -1.35
C ALA A 72 13.38 -0.01 0.07
N TYR A 73 12.80 -0.71 1.05
CA TYR A 73 13.15 -0.53 2.46
C TYR A 73 13.63 -1.86 3.04
N LYS A 74 14.38 -1.79 4.13
CA LYS A 74 14.69 -2.96 4.94
C LYS A 74 13.57 -3.12 5.94
N ASP A 75 12.83 -4.22 5.86
CA ASP A 75 11.77 -4.50 6.83
C ASP A 75 12.38 -4.58 8.23
N SER A 76 11.84 -3.81 9.17
CA SER A 76 12.38 -3.72 10.52
C SER A 76 12.13 -4.99 11.35
N SER A 77 11.13 -5.79 10.97
CA SER A 77 10.76 -7.04 11.63
C SER A 77 11.52 -8.25 11.08
N THR A 78 11.66 -8.36 9.75
CA THR A 78 12.34 -9.51 9.12
C THR A 78 13.79 -9.23 8.74
N GLY A 79 14.18 -7.96 8.67
CA GLY A 79 15.50 -7.55 8.18
C GLY A 79 15.69 -7.72 6.66
N VAL A 80 14.65 -8.14 5.94
CA VAL A 80 14.73 -8.42 4.49
C VAL A 80 14.60 -7.14 3.70
N HIS A 81 15.42 -7.02 2.65
CA HIS A 81 15.31 -5.92 1.70
C HIS A 81 14.08 -6.13 0.81
N THR A 82 13.05 -5.32 1.02
CA THR A 82 11.76 -5.47 0.36
C THR A 82 11.62 -4.50 -0.80
N SER A 83 11.62 -5.04 -2.02
CA SER A 83 11.34 -4.32 -3.26
C SER A 83 10.13 -4.90 -4.03
N THR A 84 9.49 -5.94 -3.50
CA THR A 84 8.44 -6.70 -4.17
C THR A 84 7.24 -6.83 -3.25
N PHE A 85 6.05 -6.59 -3.79
CA PHE A 85 4.81 -6.52 -3.02
C PHE A 85 3.72 -7.37 -3.66
N ALA A 86 3.13 -8.28 -2.88
CA ALA A 86 1.96 -9.04 -3.28
C ALA A 86 0.69 -8.26 -2.94
N ILE A 87 -0.28 -8.25 -3.85
CA ILE A 87 -1.54 -7.52 -3.70
C ILE A 87 -2.66 -8.49 -3.34
N ARG A 88 -3.26 -8.27 -2.17
CA ARG A 88 -4.48 -8.95 -1.74
C ARG A 88 -5.68 -8.05 -2.01
N THR A 89 -6.66 -8.57 -2.73
CA THR A 89 -7.89 -7.82 -3.05
C THR A 89 -9.03 -8.35 -2.21
N TYR A 90 -9.67 -7.46 -1.44
CA TYR A 90 -10.84 -7.73 -0.63
C TYR A 90 -12.07 -7.09 -1.28
N LEU A 91 -13.21 -7.80 -1.22
CA LEU A 91 -14.49 -7.34 -1.78
C LEU A 91 -14.43 -6.93 -3.27
N GLY A 92 -13.43 -7.43 -4.01
CA GLY A 92 -13.22 -7.14 -5.44
C GLY A 92 -12.65 -5.76 -5.78
N ILE A 93 -12.54 -4.84 -4.81
CA ILE A 93 -12.14 -3.43 -5.06
C ILE A 93 -11.06 -2.89 -4.12
N PHE A 94 -10.85 -3.52 -2.96
CA PHE A 94 -9.91 -3.03 -1.95
C PHE A 94 -8.61 -3.80 -2.00
N HIS A 95 -7.56 -3.15 -2.47
CA HIS A 95 -6.23 -3.68 -2.56
C HIS A 95 -5.42 -3.35 -1.30
N VAL A 96 -4.75 -4.36 -0.77
CA VAL A 96 -3.76 -4.26 0.30
C VAL A 96 -2.45 -4.83 -0.22
N ALA A 97 -1.37 -4.07 -0.10
CA ALA A 97 -0.04 -4.54 -0.44
C ALA A 97 0.61 -5.15 0.80
N VAL A 98 1.16 -6.35 0.63
CA VAL A 98 2.01 -7.02 1.63
C VAL A 98 3.35 -7.32 1.01
N THR A 99 4.39 -7.45 1.82
CA THR A 99 5.73 -7.83 1.34
C THR A 99 5.67 -9.20 0.67
N ALA A 100 6.29 -9.35 -0.50
CA ALA A 100 6.24 -10.61 -1.25
C ALA A 100 7.32 -11.61 -0.79
N ASP A 101 8.30 -11.17 0.00
CA ASP A 101 9.39 -11.97 0.61
C ASP A 101 8.86 -13.23 1.32
N GLN A 102 7.72 -13.13 2.02
CA GLN A 102 7.07 -14.25 2.69
C GLN A 102 6.63 -15.40 1.76
N TYR A 103 6.60 -15.20 0.44
CA TYR A 103 6.25 -16.24 -0.54
C TYR A 103 7.45 -16.84 -1.27
N PHE A 104 8.67 -16.32 -1.03
CA PHE A 104 9.86 -16.72 -1.79
C PHE A 104 10.68 -17.85 -1.17
N GLY A 105 10.29 -18.37 0.01
CA GLY A 105 10.76 -19.65 0.57
C GLY A 105 12.27 -19.77 0.74
#